data_AF-A0A432DSH8-F1
#
_entry.id   AF-A0A432DSH8-F1
#
_cell.length_a   1.000
_cell.length_b   1.000
_cell.length_c   1.000
_cell.angle_alpha   90.00
_cell.angle_beta   90.00
_cell.angle_gamma   90.00
#
_symmetry.space_group_name_H-M   'P 1'
#
loop_
_entity.id
_entity.type
_entity.pdbx_description
1 polymer ?
#
loop_
_entity_poly.entity_id
_entity_poly.type
_entity_poly.pdbx_seq_one_letter_code
_entity_poly.pdbx_strand_id
1 'polypeptide(L)'
;MSSQLVPVTLKNLPYVNISGKANICAGSSTTLNGIVTDNTLEYQWKKGGVVVIPWSSAAAPIIYNTGALAAGTYVYTLEVRTPGTSGCMSTKNFTVTVSSPPPAVSITYTLQSCQPYRVKLTASGGAGDYNWSNGMVGQSITVNEGGAYQVTYTAPSGCKVVANTQVPLSLESLMWVFPTGCYDECLRKNYVIGPKGIFDHHEWQYFGNNVQSGNNAFINPYYPGSAGTYNLQIDHFGCQYTSGPMNYFPGKDCGVSTECRMEGDLYLKWDGDHFNVHGIIYNGSGQAVTLTISSGNGVGSYLPSIITIPAGGSYDMNANPLTFYPNVNYSGWDEILFINGECKFVVKVDGKLVKQQRTLEVTSESSLK
;
A
#
# COMPACT_ATOMS: atom_id res chain seq x y z
N MET A 1 -17.07 68.66 -71.01
CA MET A 1 -16.83 68.23 -69.61
C MET A 1 -16.16 66.87 -69.66
N SER A 2 -14.90 66.78 -69.25
CA SER A 2 -14.19 65.50 -69.17
C SER A 2 -14.59 64.81 -67.87
N SER A 3 -15.29 63.68 -67.96
CA SER A 3 -15.62 62.86 -66.79
C SER A 3 -14.47 61.90 -66.53
N GLN A 4 -13.59 62.27 -65.60
CA GLN A 4 -12.52 61.39 -65.13
C GLN A 4 -13.13 60.32 -64.21
N LEU A 5 -12.99 59.04 -64.59
CA LEU A 5 -13.40 57.92 -63.76
C LEU A 5 -12.45 57.83 -62.55
N VAL A 6 -12.99 58.02 -61.36
CA VAL A 6 -12.28 57.81 -60.10
C VAL A 6 -12.51 56.36 -59.67
N PRO A 7 -11.47 55.51 -59.61
CA PRO A 7 -11.64 54.14 -59.12
C PRO A 7 -11.96 54.17 -57.62
N VAL A 8 -13.15 53.71 -57.25
CA VAL A 8 -13.52 53.49 -55.84
C VAL A 8 -13.20 52.03 -55.51
N THR A 9 -12.21 51.82 -54.66
CA THR A 9 -11.87 50.48 -54.17
C THR A 9 -12.53 50.28 -52.80
N LEU A 10 -13.51 49.37 -52.72
CA LEU A 10 -14.13 49.00 -51.46
C LEU A 10 -13.20 48.02 -50.74
N LYS A 11 -12.67 48.40 -49.57
CA LYS A 11 -11.87 47.50 -48.74
C LYS A 11 -12.78 46.86 -47.69
N ASN A 12 -12.76 45.53 -47.60
CA ASN A 12 -13.48 44.81 -46.56
C ASN A 12 -12.90 45.13 -45.17
N LEU A 13 -13.75 45.06 -44.16
CA LEU A 13 -13.34 45.21 -42.77
C LEU A 13 -12.33 44.10 -42.39
N PRO A 14 -11.28 44.43 -41.62
CA PRO A 14 -10.30 43.43 -41.17
C PRO A 14 -10.94 42.40 -40.23
N TYR A 15 -10.57 41.13 -40.37
CA TYR A 15 -11.00 40.09 -39.42
C TYR A 15 -10.25 40.22 -38.10
N VAL A 16 -10.99 40.12 -36.98
CA VAL A 16 -10.41 40.08 -35.64
C VAL A 16 -11.16 39.09 -34.75
N ASN A 17 -10.40 38.28 -34.01
CA ASN A 17 -10.91 37.43 -32.95
C ASN A 17 -9.98 37.43 -31.74
N ILE A 18 -10.47 36.95 -30.60
CA ILE A 18 -9.67 36.78 -29.38
C ILE A 18 -9.88 35.35 -28.88
N SER A 19 -8.79 34.68 -28.54
CA SER A 19 -8.80 33.39 -27.84
C SER A 19 -8.03 33.49 -26.52
N GLY A 20 -8.40 32.69 -25.54
CA GLY A 20 -7.80 32.73 -24.20
C GLY A 20 -8.67 31.98 -23.18
N LYS A 21 -8.22 31.96 -21.92
CA LYS A 21 -8.99 31.32 -20.84
C LYS A 21 -9.99 32.32 -20.27
N ALA A 22 -11.28 32.05 -20.45
CA ALA A 22 -12.36 32.94 -20.01
C ALA A 22 -12.62 32.91 -18.50
N ASN A 23 -12.37 31.77 -17.83
CA ASN A 23 -12.63 31.62 -16.40
C ASN A 23 -11.33 31.35 -15.65
N ILE A 24 -10.96 32.21 -14.71
CA ILE A 24 -9.76 32.05 -13.87
C ILE A 24 -10.07 32.36 -12.41
N CYS A 25 -9.10 32.10 -11.53
CA CYS A 25 -9.23 32.37 -10.10
C CYS A 25 -8.53 33.66 -9.73
N ALA A 26 -9.02 34.32 -8.68
CA ALA A 26 -8.39 35.53 -8.15
C ALA A 26 -6.90 35.33 -7.87
N GLY A 27 -6.09 36.32 -8.24
CA GLY A 27 -4.62 36.27 -8.17
C GLY A 27 -3.96 35.58 -9.37
N SER A 28 -4.71 34.86 -10.21
CA SER A 28 -4.19 34.28 -11.45
C SER A 28 -4.21 35.27 -12.61
N SER A 29 -3.47 34.95 -13.67
CA SER A 29 -3.46 35.68 -14.93
C SER A 29 -3.94 34.79 -16.08
N THR A 30 -4.29 35.41 -17.21
CA THR A 30 -4.49 34.71 -18.48
C THR A 30 -3.81 35.47 -19.62
N THR A 31 -3.51 34.74 -20.68
CA THR A 31 -2.98 35.28 -21.92
C THR A 31 -4.11 35.27 -22.95
N LEU A 32 -4.38 36.45 -23.50
CA LEU A 32 -5.31 36.65 -24.60
C LEU A 32 -4.52 36.73 -25.91
N ASN A 33 -4.93 35.94 -26.89
CA ASN A 33 -4.34 35.91 -28.22
C ASN A 33 -5.31 36.54 -29.21
N GLY A 34 -4.95 37.72 -29.70
CA GLY A 34 -5.60 38.38 -30.82
C GLY A 34 -5.25 37.70 -32.13
N ILE A 35 -6.26 37.28 -32.88
CA ILE A 35 -6.12 36.61 -34.17
C ILE A 35 -6.59 37.59 -35.25
N VAL A 36 -5.74 37.84 -36.22
CA VAL A 36 -6.02 38.67 -37.40
C VAL A 36 -5.60 37.93 -38.66
N THR A 37 -6.20 38.25 -39.80
CA THR A 37 -5.87 37.64 -41.10
C THR A 37 -4.79 38.39 -41.87
N ASP A 38 -4.40 39.58 -41.41
CA ASP A 38 -3.45 40.47 -42.06
C ASP A 38 -2.47 41.02 -41.02
N ASN A 39 -1.18 40.71 -41.19
CA ASN A 39 -0.10 41.12 -40.27
C ASN A 39 0.36 42.58 -40.47
N THR A 40 -0.25 43.32 -41.41
CA THR A 40 0.05 44.73 -41.67
C THR A 40 -0.89 45.69 -40.92
N LEU A 41 -1.82 45.16 -40.12
CA LEU A 41 -2.78 45.95 -39.35
C LEU A 41 -2.14 46.58 -38.10
N GLU A 42 -2.65 47.75 -37.72
CA GLU A 42 -2.46 48.29 -36.37
C GLU A 42 -3.51 47.72 -35.43
N TYR A 43 -3.15 47.54 -34.17
CA TYR A 43 -4.04 47.06 -33.12
C TYR A 43 -3.99 47.92 -31.87
N GLN A 44 -5.06 47.88 -31.09
CA GLN A 44 -5.17 48.52 -29.79
C GLN A 44 -5.88 47.56 -28.82
N TRP A 45 -5.39 47.48 -27.58
CA TRP A 45 -6.11 46.78 -26.51
C TRP A 45 -6.77 47.78 -25.56
N LYS A 46 -8.01 47.50 -25.19
CA LYS A 46 -8.74 48.20 -24.13
C LYS A 46 -9.18 47.23 -23.04
N LYS A 47 -9.23 47.71 -21.80
CA LYS A 47 -9.80 47.02 -20.64
C LYS A 47 -10.89 47.91 -20.05
N GLY A 48 -12.14 47.41 -20.03
CA GLY A 48 -13.28 48.21 -19.56
C GLY A 48 -13.45 49.54 -20.31
N GLY A 49 -13.13 49.56 -21.61
CA GLY A 49 -13.17 50.78 -22.45
C GLY A 49 -11.93 51.68 -22.36
N VAL A 50 -11.03 51.47 -21.40
CA VAL A 50 -9.79 52.25 -21.25
C VAL A 50 -8.67 51.62 -22.07
N VAL A 51 -7.96 52.42 -22.86
CA VAL A 51 -6.79 51.98 -23.65
C VAL A 51 -5.66 51.53 -22.72
N VAL A 52 -5.24 50.27 -22.85
CA VAL A 52 -4.13 49.68 -22.08
C VAL A 52 -2.89 49.43 -22.94
N ILE A 53 -3.08 49.20 -24.24
CA ILE A 53 -2.01 49.24 -25.25
C ILE A 53 -2.48 50.18 -26.34
N PRO A 54 -1.78 51.30 -26.63
CA PRO A 54 -2.13 52.20 -27.70
C PRO A 54 -1.93 51.55 -29.08
N TRP A 55 -2.35 52.23 -30.15
CA TRP A 55 -2.18 51.74 -31.51
C TRP A 55 -0.72 51.36 -31.78
N SER A 56 -0.49 50.10 -32.13
CA SER A 56 0.82 49.54 -32.42
C SER A 56 0.72 48.53 -33.57
N SER A 57 1.85 48.17 -34.16
CA SER A 57 1.94 47.12 -35.19
C SER A 57 2.60 45.87 -34.61
N ALA A 58 1.96 44.71 -34.77
CA ALA A 58 2.52 43.41 -34.40
C ALA A 58 1.96 42.32 -35.31
N ALA A 59 2.77 41.29 -35.56
CA ALA A 59 2.32 40.10 -36.27
C ALA A 59 1.38 39.27 -35.39
N ALA A 60 0.45 38.53 -36.02
CA ALA A 60 -0.41 37.58 -35.32
C ALA A 60 0.40 36.38 -34.76
N PRO A 61 0.04 35.85 -33.58
CA PRO A 61 -1.01 36.32 -32.68
C PRO A 61 -0.58 37.55 -31.87
N ILE A 62 -1.51 38.49 -31.67
CA ILE A 62 -1.31 39.68 -30.85
C ILE A 62 -1.50 39.29 -29.39
N ILE A 63 -0.42 39.20 -28.63
CA ILE A 63 -0.44 38.69 -27.25
C ILE A 63 -0.75 39.83 -26.26
N TYR A 64 -1.69 39.56 -25.35
CA TYR A 64 -1.95 40.41 -24.18
C TYR A 64 -1.99 39.56 -22.90
N ASN A 65 -1.09 39.86 -21.96
CA ASN A 65 -1.08 39.23 -20.64
C ASN A 65 -1.86 40.09 -19.64
N THR A 66 -2.89 39.54 -19.01
CA THR A 66 -3.76 40.31 -18.10
C THR A 66 -3.09 40.74 -16.80
N GLY A 67 -1.97 40.11 -16.45
CA GLY A 67 -1.44 40.14 -15.08
C GLY A 67 -2.40 39.45 -14.09
N ALA A 68 -2.03 39.48 -12.81
CA ALA A 68 -2.90 38.97 -11.75
C ALA A 68 -4.17 39.81 -11.63
N LEU A 69 -5.34 39.17 -11.65
CA LEU A 69 -6.63 39.83 -11.54
C LEU A 69 -7.31 39.53 -10.20
N ALA A 70 -7.94 40.54 -9.61
CA ALA A 70 -8.83 40.34 -8.45
C ALA A 70 -10.15 39.70 -8.89
N ALA A 71 -10.96 39.22 -7.95
CA ALA A 71 -12.27 38.67 -8.27
C ALA A 71 -13.17 39.73 -8.94
N GLY A 72 -13.87 39.33 -10.01
CA GLY A 72 -14.71 40.22 -10.81
C GLY A 72 -14.77 39.83 -12.27
N THR A 73 -15.44 40.65 -13.07
CA THR A 73 -15.57 40.44 -14.52
C THR A 73 -14.84 41.56 -15.27
N TYR A 74 -13.94 41.17 -16.17
CA TYR A 74 -13.16 42.09 -16.98
C TYR A 74 -13.47 41.90 -18.45
N VAL A 75 -13.81 42.98 -19.15
CA VAL A 75 -14.01 42.97 -20.59
C VAL A 75 -12.78 43.54 -21.26
N TYR A 76 -12.16 42.74 -22.11
CA TYR A 76 -11.05 43.12 -22.97
C TYR A 76 -11.54 43.32 -24.39
N THR A 77 -11.13 44.41 -25.00
CA THR A 77 -11.48 44.75 -26.38
C THR A 77 -10.21 44.82 -27.20
N LEU A 78 -10.15 44.06 -28.30
CA LEU A 78 -9.14 44.19 -29.34
C LEU A 78 -9.74 44.93 -30.52
N GLU A 79 -9.18 46.09 -30.83
CA GLU A 79 -9.51 46.87 -32.01
C GLU A 79 -8.38 46.77 -33.01
N VAL A 80 -8.71 46.63 -34.30
CA VAL A 80 -7.73 46.56 -35.39
C VAL A 80 -8.16 47.46 -36.54
N ARG A 81 -7.18 48.06 -37.20
CA ARG A 81 -7.41 48.97 -38.35
C ARG A 81 -6.23 48.94 -39.31
N THR A 82 -6.46 49.40 -40.54
CA THR A 82 -5.37 49.72 -41.46
C THR A 82 -4.59 50.96 -41.00
N PRO A 83 -3.25 50.96 -41.06
CA PRO A 83 -2.42 52.10 -40.65
C PRO A 83 -2.89 53.41 -41.29
N GLY A 84 -3.00 54.47 -40.48
CA GLY A 84 -3.37 55.81 -40.96
C GLY A 84 -4.85 56.01 -41.33
N THR A 85 -5.74 55.05 -41.06
CA THR A 85 -7.19 55.16 -41.36
C THR A 85 -8.05 55.06 -40.10
N SER A 86 -9.14 55.83 -40.01
CA SER A 86 -10.10 55.76 -38.89
C SER A 86 -11.42 55.07 -39.24
N GLY A 87 -11.74 54.90 -40.54
CA GLY A 87 -13.05 54.39 -41.00
C GLY A 87 -13.16 52.88 -41.20
N CYS A 88 -12.04 52.14 -41.29
CA CYS A 88 -12.01 50.68 -41.51
C CYS A 88 -11.49 49.96 -40.27
N MET A 89 -12.28 50.00 -39.18
CA MET A 89 -11.93 49.39 -37.90
C MET A 89 -12.83 48.20 -37.59
N SER A 90 -12.24 47.12 -37.08
CA SER A 90 -12.98 46.00 -36.52
C SER A 90 -12.63 45.81 -35.06
N THR A 91 -13.60 45.30 -34.29
CA THR A 91 -13.49 45.16 -32.84
C THR A 91 -13.99 43.80 -32.39
N LYS A 92 -13.32 43.23 -31.38
CA LYS A 92 -13.77 42.03 -30.70
C LYS A 92 -13.67 42.22 -29.19
N ASN A 93 -14.71 41.79 -28.49
CA ASN A 93 -14.71 41.70 -27.03
C ASN A 93 -14.43 40.26 -26.58
N PHE A 94 -13.70 40.14 -25.48
CA PHE A 94 -13.46 38.91 -24.74
C PHE A 94 -13.65 39.17 -23.26
N THR A 95 -14.53 38.39 -22.63
CA THR A 95 -14.83 38.52 -21.21
C THR A 95 -14.04 37.51 -20.41
N VAL A 96 -13.31 38.00 -19.40
CA VAL A 96 -12.62 37.18 -18.39
C VAL A 96 -13.39 37.30 -17.08
N THR A 97 -13.93 36.18 -16.60
CA THR A 97 -14.57 36.06 -15.29
C THR A 97 -13.57 35.49 -14.30
N VAL A 98 -13.36 36.21 -13.20
CA VAL A 98 -12.41 35.87 -12.15
C VAL A 98 -13.18 35.54 -10.88
N SER A 99 -13.18 34.28 -10.49
CA SER A 99 -13.88 33.81 -9.29
C SER A 99 -12.97 33.88 -8.06
N SER A 100 -13.56 34.20 -6.91
CA SER A 100 -12.88 34.04 -5.63
C SER A 100 -12.59 32.56 -5.35
N PRO A 101 -11.46 32.23 -4.70
CA PRO A 101 -11.24 30.87 -4.21
C PRO A 101 -12.34 30.49 -3.21
N PRO A 102 -12.70 29.19 -3.13
CA PRO A 102 -13.60 28.72 -2.10
C PRO A 102 -13.01 28.92 -0.69
N PRO A 103 -13.82 28.83 0.38
CA PRO A 103 -13.33 28.78 1.74
C PRO A 103 -12.28 27.67 1.92
N ALA A 104 -11.36 27.87 2.86
CA ALA A 104 -10.41 26.83 3.23
C ALA A 104 -11.15 25.57 3.68
N VAL A 105 -10.69 24.41 3.22
CA VAL A 105 -11.23 23.12 3.63
C VAL A 105 -10.35 22.53 4.73
N SER A 106 -10.93 21.65 5.54
CA SER A 106 -10.25 20.86 6.56
C SER A 106 -10.54 19.39 6.34
N ILE A 107 -9.66 18.53 6.82
CA ILE A 107 -9.85 17.08 6.78
C ILE A 107 -10.02 16.59 8.22
N THR A 108 -11.10 15.87 8.48
CA THR A 108 -11.28 15.07 9.70
C THR A 108 -11.11 13.60 9.36
N TYR A 109 -10.71 12.80 10.36
CA TYR A 109 -10.64 11.36 10.23
C TYR A 109 -11.31 10.67 11.42
N THR A 110 -11.79 9.46 11.18
CA THR A 110 -12.39 8.61 12.22
C THR A 110 -11.95 7.17 11.98
N LEU A 111 -11.37 6.57 13.01
CA LEU A 111 -11.00 5.16 13.01
C LEU A 111 -12.27 4.30 12.99
N GLN A 112 -12.37 3.38 12.03
CA GLN A 112 -13.52 2.50 11.84
C GLN A 112 -13.25 1.08 12.34
N SER A 113 -12.03 0.58 12.10
CA SER A 113 -11.61 -0.74 12.56
C SER A 113 -10.09 -0.78 12.75
N CYS A 114 -9.65 -1.59 13.71
CA CYS A 114 -8.24 -1.86 13.97
C CYS A 114 -7.73 -3.07 13.17
N GLN A 115 -8.59 -4.05 12.91
CA GLN A 115 -8.26 -5.28 12.18
C GLN A 115 -9.46 -5.72 11.30
N PRO A 116 -9.34 -5.62 9.96
CA PRO A 116 -8.28 -4.91 9.24
C PRO A 116 -8.31 -3.40 9.57
N TYR A 117 -7.15 -2.74 9.56
CA TYR A 117 -7.07 -1.31 9.83
C TYR A 117 -7.88 -0.52 8.80
N ARG A 118 -8.82 0.31 9.26
CA ARG A 118 -9.66 1.17 8.41
C ARG A 118 -9.93 2.52 9.06
N VAL A 119 -9.71 3.58 8.30
CA VAL A 119 -9.99 4.96 8.69
C VAL A 119 -10.84 5.64 7.62
N LYS A 120 -11.89 6.33 8.04
CA LYS A 120 -12.67 7.21 7.17
C LYS A 120 -12.13 8.63 7.27
N LEU A 121 -11.71 9.22 6.16
CA LEU A 121 -11.39 10.64 6.05
C LEU A 121 -12.58 11.38 5.44
N THR A 122 -12.83 12.61 5.89
CA THR A 122 -13.89 13.48 5.37
C THR A 122 -13.39 14.92 5.25
N ALA A 123 -13.59 15.53 4.08
CA ALA A 123 -13.24 16.92 3.82
C ALA A 123 -14.44 17.87 4.01
N SER A 124 -14.24 19.01 4.65
CA SER A 124 -15.30 19.97 5.05
C SER A 124 -15.78 20.95 3.95
N GLY A 125 -15.55 20.64 2.67
CA GLY A 125 -15.99 21.46 1.53
C GLY A 125 -17.50 21.33 1.19
N GLY A 126 -17.94 22.04 0.14
CA GLY A 126 -19.29 21.97 -0.41
C GLY A 126 -19.38 21.18 -1.72
N ALA A 127 -20.42 21.42 -2.52
CA ALA A 127 -20.55 20.80 -3.83
C ALA A 127 -19.34 21.12 -4.73
N GLY A 128 -18.69 20.10 -5.28
CA GLY A 128 -17.50 20.23 -6.12
C GLY A 128 -16.76 18.89 -6.23
N ASP A 129 -15.56 18.92 -6.81
CA ASP A 129 -14.73 17.74 -6.99
C ASP A 129 -13.67 17.62 -5.89
N TYR A 130 -13.49 16.40 -5.39
CA TYR A 130 -12.50 16.08 -4.36
C TYR A 130 -11.56 15.01 -4.89
N ASN A 131 -10.29 15.37 -5.00
CA ASN A 131 -9.24 14.45 -5.45
C ASN A 131 -8.20 14.30 -4.33
N TRP A 132 -7.97 13.07 -3.91
CA TRP A 132 -7.05 12.74 -2.83
C TRP A 132 -5.68 12.35 -3.37
N SER A 133 -4.63 12.57 -2.58
CA SER A 133 -3.24 12.27 -2.95
C SER A 133 -2.98 10.79 -3.25
N ASN A 134 -3.83 9.89 -2.76
CA ASN A 134 -3.80 8.45 -3.04
C ASN A 134 -4.63 8.05 -4.28
N GLY A 135 -5.10 9.01 -5.07
CA GLY A 135 -5.88 8.76 -6.29
C GLY A 135 -7.36 8.48 -6.07
N MET A 136 -7.83 8.42 -4.82
CA MET A 136 -9.26 8.29 -4.52
C MET A 136 -10.01 9.61 -4.79
N VAL A 137 -11.32 9.49 -5.01
CA VAL A 137 -12.21 10.63 -5.28
C VAL A 137 -13.43 10.62 -4.36
N GLY A 138 -13.99 11.81 -4.13
CA GLY A 138 -15.19 12.01 -3.30
C GLY A 138 -14.89 12.73 -1.98
N GLN A 139 -15.93 13.32 -1.39
CA GLN A 139 -15.80 14.13 -0.17
C GLN A 139 -15.31 13.31 1.03
N SER A 140 -15.67 12.02 1.08
CA SER A 140 -15.17 11.06 2.05
C SER A 140 -14.52 9.88 1.34
N ILE A 141 -13.44 9.37 1.94
CA ILE A 141 -12.76 8.16 1.51
C ILE A 141 -12.51 7.26 2.72
N THR A 142 -12.43 5.95 2.49
CA THR A 142 -11.98 4.98 3.50
C THR A 142 -10.64 4.41 3.04
N VAL A 143 -9.64 4.48 3.92
CA VAL A 143 -8.27 4.03 3.67
C VAL A 143 -7.88 2.94 4.67
N ASN A 144 -6.91 2.12 4.28
CA ASN A 144 -6.43 1.01 5.10
C ASN A 144 -5.01 1.22 5.63
N GLU A 145 -4.44 2.42 5.42
CA GLU A 145 -3.09 2.78 5.86
C GLU A 145 -3.08 4.20 6.42
N GLY A 146 -2.26 4.42 7.44
CA GLY A 146 -2.00 5.75 7.98
C GLY A 146 -1.01 6.54 7.14
N GLY A 147 -0.68 7.75 7.60
CA GLY A 147 0.30 8.64 6.97
C GLY A 147 -0.32 9.94 6.47
N ALA A 148 0.41 10.62 5.59
CA ALA A 148 0.05 11.94 5.08
C ALA A 148 -1.00 11.85 3.97
N TYR A 149 -2.14 12.53 4.16
CA TYR A 149 -3.17 12.67 3.14
C TYR A 149 -3.37 14.13 2.78
N GLN A 150 -3.49 14.40 1.49
CA GLN A 150 -3.88 15.69 0.95
C GLN A 150 -5.16 15.53 0.12
N VAL A 151 -6.09 16.48 0.26
CA VAL A 151 -7.24 16.62 -0.62
C VAL A 151 -7.11 17.91 -1.41
N THR A 152 -7.33 17.82 -2.73
CA THR A 152 -7.53 18.97 -3.61
C THR A 152 -9.03 19.10 -3.88
N TYR A 153 -9.64 20.13 -3.29
CA TYR A 153 -11.05 20.47 -3.54
C TYR A 153 -11.14 21.48 -4.68
N THR A 154 -11.97 21.18 -5.69
CA THR A 154 -12.26 22.08 -6.82
C THR A 154 -13.73 22.50 -6.74
N ALA A 155 -13.98 23.78 -6.51
CA ALA A 155 -15.32 24.33 -6.49
C ALA A 155 -15.92 24.39 -7.91
N PRO A 156 -17.25 24.57 -8.06
CA PRO A 156 -17.90 24.67 -9.38
C PRO A 156 -17.39 25.86 -10.22
N SER A 157 -16.79 26.86 -9.59
CA SER A 157 -16.07 27.95 -10.26
C SER A 157 -14.78 27.52 -10.97
N GLY A 158 -14.30 26.29 -10.73
CA GLY A 158 -13.01 25.78 -11.17
C GLY A 158 -11.84 26.14 -10.26
N CYS A 159 -12.08 26.92 -9.19
CA CYS A 159 -11.04 27.30 -8.23
C CYS A 159 -10.77 26.23 -7.19
N LYS A 160 -9.49 26.10 -6.84
CA LYS A 160 -8.98 25.01 -6.04
C LYS A 160 -8.41 25.48 -4.71
N VAL A 161 -8.58 24.66 -3.69
CA VAL A 161 -7.89 24.75 -2.40
C VAL A 161 -7.40 23.37 -1.99
N VAL A 162 -6.36 23.34 -1.18
CA VAL A 162 -5.77 22.11 -0.66
C VAL A 162 -5.87 22.07 0.86
N ALA A 163 -6.03 20.87 1.40
CA ALA A 163 -5.86 20.62 2.83
C ALA A 163 -5.09 19.33 3.04
N ASN A 164 -4.35 19.28 4.15
CA ASN A 164 -3.50 18.15 4.52
C ASN A 164 -3.88 17.65 5.91
N THR A 165 -3.71 16.36 6.16
CA THR A 165 -3.81 15.77 7.50
C THR A 165 -2.83 14.61 7.65
N GLN A 166 -2.49 14.28 8.90
CA GLN A 166 -1.71 13.09 9.24
C GLN A 166 -2.64 12.09 9.91
N VAL A 167 -2.89 10.97 9.23
CA VAL A 167 -3.64 9.84 9.79
C VAL A 167 -2.68 8.98 10.60
N PRO A 168 -3.02 8.57 11.84
CA PRO A 168 -2.18 7.66 12.63
C PRO A 168 -1.84 6.39 11.86
N LEU A 169 -0.65 5.83 12.06
CA LEU A 169 -0.32 4.50 11.51
C LEU A 169 -1.07 3.40 12.27
N SER A 170 -1.28 2.25 11.62
CA SER A 170 -1.79 1.07 12.31
C SER A 170 -0.78 0.59 13.35
N LEU A 171 -1.25 0.01 14.46
CA LEU A 171 -0.36 -0.52 15.50
C LEU A 171 0.55 -1.63 14.96
N GLU A 172 0.03 -2.44 14.04
CA GLU A 172 0.81 -3.43 13.28
C GLU A 172 1.98 -2.79 12.52
N SER A 173 1.73 -1.70 11.78
CA SER A 173 2.78 -0.99 11.04
C SER A 173 3.82 -0.35 11.97
N LEU A 174 3.46 0.01 13.21
CA LEU A 174 4.40 0.53 14.19
C LEU A 174 5.32 -0.57 14.75
N MET A 175 4.85 -1.82 14.76
CA MET A 175 5.52 -2.95 15.41
C MET A 175 6.76 -3.47 14.67
N TRP A 176 7.10 -2.91 13.51
CA TRP A 176 8.29 -3.28 12.73
C TRP A 176 9.61 -3.22 13.52
N VAL A 177 9.67 -2.39 14.56
CA VAL A 177 10.86 -2.23 15.41
C VAL A 177 11.02 -3.36 16.43
N PHE A 178 9.93 -4.06 16.75
CA PHE A 178 9.98 -5.20 17.67
C PHE A 178 10.50 -6.43 16.92
N PRO A 179 11.58 -7.06 17.40
CA PRO A 179 12.14 -8.26 16.78
C PRO A 179 11.16 -9.44 16.84
N THR A 180 11.00 -10.21 15.76
CA THR A 180 10.21 -11.45 15.77
C THR A 180 11.05 -12.59 15.23
N GLY A 181 10.86 -13.79 15.77
CA GLY A 181 11.73 -14.94 15.49
C GLY A 181 12.79 -15.16 16.56
N CYS A 182 13.91 -15.81 16.21
CA CYS A 182 14.92 -16.26 17.16
C CYS A 182 16.10 -15.28 17.27
N TYR A 183 16.52 -14.97 18.50
CA TYR A 183 17.64 -14.07 18.79
C TYR A 183 18.58 -14.66 19.85
N ASP A 184 19.89 -14.56 19.58
CA ASP A 184 20.98 -14.77 20.52
C ASP A 184 21.53 -13.40 21.02
N GLU A 185 22.24 -13.39 22.13
CA GLU A 185 22.78 -12.19 22.78
C GLU A 185 24.13 -11.76 22.17
N CYS A 186 24.20 -10.52 21.68
CA CYS A 186 25.47 -9.89 21.33
C CYS A 186 26.05 -9.15 22.55
N LEU A 187 27.36 -9.35 22.81
CA LEU A 187 28.15 -8.95 23.99
C LEU A 187 28.05 -7.48 24.50
N ARG A 188 27.30 -6.56 23.88
CA ARG A 188 27.32 -5.12 24.24
C ARG A 188 25.97 -4.40 24.34
N LYS A 189 24.85 -4.95 23.85
CA LYS A 189 23.51 -4.34 23.99
C LYS A 189 22.44 -5.43 24.02
N ASN A 190 21.90 -5.70 25.20
CA ASN A 190 20.94 -6.78 25.45
C ASN A 190 19.56 -6.23 25.83
N TYR A 191 19.08 -5.22 25.09
CA TYR A 191 17.75 -4.67 25.27
C TYR A 191 16.97 -4.67 23.97
N VAL A 192 15.66 -4.82 24.11
CA VAL A 192 14.68 -4.66 23.04
C VAL A 192 13.97 -3.33 23.20
N ILE A 193 13.53 -2.77 22.09
CA ILE A 193 12.84 -1.49 22.04
C ILE A 193 11.47 -1.66 21.37
N GLY A 194 10.50 -0.89 21.86
CA GLY A 194 9.20 -0.77 21.22
C GLY A 194 9.15 0.44 20.28
N PRO A 195 8.00 0.62 19.60
CA PRO A 195 7.74 1.80 18.79
C PRO A 195 7.90 3.10 19.60
N LYS A 196 8.38 4.16 18.95
CA LYS A 196 8.46 5.48 19.59
C LYS A 196 7.08 6.13 19.62
N GLY A 197 6.66 6.57 20.80
CA GLY A 197 5.40 7.26 21.01
C GLY A 197 4.93 7.15 22.44
N ILE A 198 3.86 7.88 22.77
CA ILE A 198 3.09 7.70 23.99
C ILE A 198 1.89 6.85 23.62
N PHE A 199 1.72 5.72 24.28
CA PHE A 199 0.63 4.77 24.03
C PHE A 199 -0.32 4.74 25.22
N ASP A 200 -1.60 4.46 24.97
CA ASP A 200 -2.64 4.47 25.99
C ASP A 200 -2.32 3.41 27.06
N HIS A 201 -1.88 2.23 26.59
CA HIS A 201 -1.28 1.17 27.38
C HIS A 201 -0.19 0.45 26.58
N HIS A 202 0.81 -0.09 27.25
CA HIS A 202 1.76 -1.03 26.67
C HIS A 202 2.24 -2.01 27.72
N GLU A 203 2.55 -3.23 27.29
CA GLU A 203 3.16 -4.23 28.16
C GLU A 203 4.11 -5.16 27.39
N TRP A 204 5.25 -5.42 28.01
CA TRP A 204 6.14 -6.50 27.66
C TRP A 204 5.63 -7.76 28.34
N GLN A 205 5.53 -8.84 27.57
CA GLN A 205 5.05 -10.13 28.03
C GLN A 205 6.17 -11.16 27.96
N TYR A 206 6.27 -12.04 28.95
CA TYR A 206 7.15 -13.22 28.99
C TYR A 206 6.30 -14.46 29.19
N PHE A 207 6.30 -15.37 28.21
CA PHE A 207 5.35 -16.49 28.13
C PHE A 207 3.89 -16.05 28.39
N GLY A 208 3.50 -14.90 27.83
CA GLY A 208 2.17 -14.30 27.97
C GLY A 208 1.91 -13.58 29.31
N ASN A 209 2.85 -13.59 30.25
CA ASN A 209 2.71 -12.87 31.51
C ASN A 209 3.32 -11.47 31.41
N ASN A 210 2.63 -10.44 31.89
CA ASN A 210 3.16 -9.08 31.94
C ASN A 210 4.39 -9.01 32.86
N VAL A 211 5.50 -8.50 32.32
CA VAL A 211 6.78 -8.29 33.03
C VAL A 211 7.19 -6.82 33.14
N GLN A 212 6.64 -5.94 32.31
CA GLN A 212 6.83 -4.49 32.38
C GLN A 212 5.70 -3.81 31.61
N SER A 213 5.00 -2.85 32.22
CA SER A 213 3.91 -2.12 31.56
C SER A 213 3.89 -0.64 31.90
N GLY A 214 3.18 0.15 31.09
CA GLY A 214 2.92 1.56 31.34
C GLY A 214 1.59 2.02 30.73
N ASN A 215 1.00 3.06 31.30
CA ASN A 215 -0.24 3.69 30.82
C ASN A 215 0.04 5.14 30.46
N ASN A 216 -0.46 5.60 29.30
CA ASN A 216 -0.23 6.95 28.78
C ASN A 216 1.26 7.36 28.84
N ALA A 217 2.14 6.42 28.49
CA ALA A 217 3.58 6.54 28.69
C ALA A 217 4.38 6.03 27.49
N PHE A 218 5.65 6.44 27.42
CA PHE A 218 6.63 5.90 26.47
C PHE A 218 7.00 4.46 26.84
N ILE A 219 7.27 3.65 25.81
CA ILE A 219 7.77 2.29 25.98
C ILE A 219 9.25 2.34 26.34
N ASN A 220 9.58 2.07 27.60
CA ASN A 220 10.96 1.95 28.02
C ASN A 220 11.60 0.69 27.42
N PRO A 221 12.90 0.73 27.04
CA PRO A 221 13.62 -0.46 26.63
C PRO A 221 13.50 -1.57 27.68
N TYR A 222 13.27 -2.80 27.22
CA TYR A 222 13.21 -3.97 28.08
C TYR A 222 14.50 -4.77 27.96
N TYR A 223 14.98 -5.30 29.09
CA TYR A 223 16.20 -6.11 29.16
C TYR A 223 15.80 -7.56 29.44
N PRO A 224 15.78 -8.44 28.43
CA PRO A 224 15.46 -9.85 28.62
C PRO A 224 16.45 -10.52 29.58
N GLY A 225 15.96 -10.97 30.73
CA GLY A 225 16.78 -11.58 31.78
C GLY A 225 16.86 -13.11 31.74
N SER A 226 16.06 -13.77 30.91
CA SER A 226 15.98 -15.24 30.86
C SER A 226 15.62 -15.72 29.46
N ALA A 227 16.07 -16.91 29.10
CA ALA A 227 15.69 -17.52 27.83
C ALA A 227 14.17 -17.78 27.79
N GLY A 228 13.52 -17.47 26.68
CA GLY A 228 12.09 -17.71 26.50
C GLY A 228 11.44 -16.82 25.45
N THR A 229 10.11 -16.85 25.43
CA THR A 229 9.31 -16.11 24.45
C THR A 229 8.82 -14.79 25.02
N TYR A 230 9.09 -13.72 24.29
CA TYR A 230 8.69 -12.36 24.60
C TYR A 230 7.75 -11.80 23.52
N ASN A 231 6.77 -11.00 23.95
CA ASN A 231 5.90 -10.23 23.08
C ASN A 231 5.80 -8.79 23.61
N LEU A 232 5.44 -7.87 22.72
CA LEU A 232 5.05 -6.51 23.08
C LEU A 232 3.59 -6.30 22.66
N GLN A 233 2.75 -5.98 23.63
CA GLN A 233 1.38 -5.55 23.40
C GLN A 233 1.31 -4.03 23.55
N ILE A 234 0.62 -3.38 22.62
CA ILE A 234 0.36 -1.94 22.68
C ILE A 234 -1.12 -1.67 22.45
N ASP A 235 -1.65 -0.71 23.19
CA ASP A 235 -2.99 -0.18 23.03
C ASP A 235 -2.90 1.31 22.67
N HIS A 236 -3.64 1.73 21.65
CA HIS A 236 -3.72 3.13 21.26
C HIS A 236 -4.97 3.43 20.44
N PHE A 237 -5.64 4.55 20.75
CA PHE A 237 -6.87 4.97 20.09
C PHE A 237 -7.97 3.89 20.08
N GLY A 238 -8.03 3.09 21.16
CA GLY A 238 -8.96 1.97 21.29
C GLY A 238 -8.62 0.73 20.47
N CYS A 239 -7.47 0.70 19.80
CA CYS A 239 -6.91 -0.51 19.21
C CYS A 239 -5.96 -1.20 20.19
N GLN A 240 -5.91 -2.53 20.13
CA GLN A 240 -4.90 -3.36 20.77
C GLN A 240 -4.19 -4.19 19.71
N TYR A 241 -2.88 -4.33 19.83
CA TYR A 241 -2.09 -5.20 18.97
C TYR A 241 -0.93 -5.82 19.74
N THR A 242 -0.79 -7.13 19.63
CA THR A 242 0.31 -7.90 20.21
C THR A 242 1.25 -8.34 19.09
N SER A 243 2.54 -8.06 19.25
CA SER A 243 3.59 -8.46 18.32
C SER A 243 3.64 -9.98 18.12
N GLY A 244 4.27 -10.41 17.03
CA GLY A 244 4.76 -11.79 16.93
C GLY A 244 5.76 -12.13 18.04
N PRO A 245 6.02 -13.43 18.29
CA PRO A 245 6.93 -13.86 19.35
C PRO A 245 8.40 -13.57 19.00
N MET A 246 9.13 -13.00 19.96
CA MET A 246 10.59 -13.00 20.01
C MET A 246 11.06 -14.15 20.92
N ASN A 247 11.78 -15.11 20.37
CA ASN A 247 12.38 -16.19 21.14
C ASN A 247 13.84 -15.84 21.45
N TYR A 248 14.15 -15.59 22.71
CA TYR A 248 15.47 -15.20 23.19
C TYR A 248 16.19 -16.38 23.82
N PHE A 249 17.38 -16.74 23.32
CA PHE A 249 18.21 -17.84 23.83
C PHE A 249 19.69 -17.45 23.92
N PRO A 250 20.11 -16.74 24.98
CA PRO A 250 21.48 -16.23 25.10
C PRO A 250 22.53 -17.34 25.23
N GLY A 251 23.63 -17.21 24.49
CA GLY A 251 24.79 -18.11 24.54
C GLY A 251 24.56 -19.45 23.87
N LYS A 252 23.50 -19.57 23.07
CA LYS A 252 23.20 -20.73 22.24
C LYS A 252 22.95 -20.23 20.83
N ASP A 253 23.49 -20.95 19.84
CA ASP A 253 23.02 -20.76 18.47
C ASP A 253 21.50 -20.84 18.48
N CYS A 254 20.87 -19.89 17.80
CA CYS A 254 19.45 -19.93 17.48
C CYS A 254 19.17 -21.04 16.46
N GLY A 255 19.49 -22.27 16.82
CA GLY A 255 18.63 -23.36 16.53
C GLY A 255 17.64 -23.43 17.70
N VAL A 256 16.36 -23.45 17.38
CA VAL A 256 15.65 -24.61 17.91
C VAL A 256 16.55 -25.75 17.42
N SER A 257 17.36 -26.33 18.31
CA SER A 257 17.32 -27.78 18.32
C SER A 257 15.84 -28.03 18.50
N THR A 258 15.09 -28.10 17.39
CA THR A 258 14.08 -29.11 17.29
C THR A 258 14.94 -30.31 17.61
N GLU A 259 14.99 -30.65 18.90
CA GLU A 259 15.17 -32.03 19.26
C GLU A 259 14.01 -32.62 18.47
N CYS A 260 14.33 -33.06 17.26
CA CYS A 260 13.44 -33.77 16.37
C CYS A 260 13.30 -35.12 17.10
N ARG A 261 12.73 -35.07 18.31
CA ARG A 261 12.63 -36.11 19.33
C ARG A 261 11.35 -36.85 19.03
N MET A 262 11.32 -37.29 17.78
CA MET A 262 10.29 -38.09 17.23
C MET A 262 10.84 -39.48 17.10
N GLU A 263 10.25 -40.36 17.88
CA GLU A 263 10.55 -41.78 17.90
C GLU A 263 9.29 -42.49 17.44
N GLY A 264 9.44 -43.55 16.68
CA GLY A 264 8.31 -44.32 16.20
C GLY A 264 8.73 -45.57 15.47
N ASP A 265 8.05 -46.66 15.76
CA ASP A 265 8.21 -47.92 15.06
C ASP A 265 7.10 -48.06 14.03
N LEU A 266 7.46 -47.98 12.75
CA LEU A 266 6.50 -48.10 11.65
C LEU A 266 6.70 -49.42 10.89
N TYR A 267 5.60 -50.00 10.39
CA TYR A 267 5.62 -51.11 9.46
C TYR A 267 4.49 -51.00 8.43
N LEU A 268 4.69 -51.59 7.25
CA LEU A 268 3.69 -51.62 6.19
C LEU A 268 2.94 -52.95 6.17
N LYS A 269 1.65 -52.88 5.82
CA LYS A 269 0.81 -54.06 5.55
C LYS A 269 0.07 -53.88 4.23
N TRP A 270 0.31 -54.77 3.28
CA TRP A 270 -0.41 -54.79 2.01
C TRP A 270 -1.89 -55.12 2.22
N ASP A 271 -2.77 -54.34 1.59
CA ASP A 271 -4.23 -54.49 1.64
C ASP A 271 -4.85 -54.51 0.23
N GLY A 272 -4.18 -55.19 -0.70
CA GLY A 272 -4.72 -55.50 -2.02
C GLY A 272 -4.39 -54.47 -3.11
N ASP A 273 -4.64 -53.19 -2.88
CA ASP A 273 -4.35 -52.09 -3.82
C ASP A 273 -3.45 -50.99 -3.23
N HIS A 274 -3.33 -50.93 -1.90
CA HIS A 274 -2.46 -50.00 -1.18
C HIS A 274 -1.75 -50.69 -0.01
N PHE A 275 -0.78 -49.99 0.58
CA PHE A 275 -0.18 -50.38 1.86
C PHE A 275 -0.76 -49.52 2.98
N ASN A 276 -1.26 -50.17 4.03
CA ASN A 276 -1.56 -49.50 5.30
C ASN A 276 -0.25 -49.34 6.08
N VAL A 277 0.03 -48.11 6.53
CA VAL A 277 1.17 -47.81 7.41
C VAL A 277 0.65 -47.94 8.84
N HIS A 278 1.31 -48.80 9.61
CA HIS A 278 1.02 -49.02 11.01
C HIS A 278 2.16 -48.53 11.88
N GLY A 279 1.83 -48.04 13.07
CA GLY A 279 2.81 -47.58 14.04
C GLY A 279 2.36 -46.32 14.76
N ILE A 280 3.22 -45.82 15.64
CA ILE A 280 2.99 -44.60 16.41
C ILE A 280 4.18 -43.68 16.20
N ILE A 281 3.92 -42.41 15.90
CA ILE A 281 4.94 -41.35 15.94
C ILE A 281 4.72 -40.55 17.21
N TYR A 282 5.72 -40.46 18.07
CA TYR A 282 5.68 -39.62 19.26
C TYR A 282 6.29 -38.24 18.97
N ASN A 283 5.70 -37.18 19.50
CA ASN A 283 6.28 -35.83 19.47
C ASN A 283 6.78 -35.45 20.87
N GLY A 284 8.08 -35.61 21.12
CA GLY A 284 8.70 -35.23 22.39
C GLY A 284 8.94 -33.73 22.57
N SER A 285 8.55 -32.88 21.61
CA SER A 285 8.76 -31.44 21.69
C SER A 285 7.66 -30.72 22.50
N GLY A 286 8.01 -29.54 23.01
CA GLY A 286 7.08 -28.68 23.76
C GLY A 286 6.05 -27.94 22.90
N GLN A 287 5.99 -28.19 21.59
CA GLN A 287 5.08 -27.54 20.64
C GLN A 287 4.42 -28.56 19.71
N ALA A 288 3.27 -28.20 19.13
CA ALA A 288 2.63 -29.02 18.11
C ALA A 288 3.45 -28.97 16.81
N VAL A 289 3.56 -30.10 16.12
CA VAL A 289 4.35 -30.25 14.89
C VAL A 289 3.42 -30.68 13.76
N THR A 290 3.49 -29.98 12.63
CA THR A 290 2.78 -30.35 11.40
C THR A 290 3.79 -30.92 10.41
N LEU A 291 3.60 -32.18 10.00
CA LEU A 291 4.48 -32.92 9.11
C LEU A 291 3.84 -33.10 7.75
N THR A 292 4.58 -32.79 6.69
CA THR A 292 4.27 -33.20 5.32
C THR A 292 4.86 -34.59 5.05
N ILE A 293 4.07 -35.49 4.48
CA ILE A 293 4.44 -36.88 4.21
C ILE A 293 4.60 -37.07 2.70
N SER A 294 5.72 -37.63 2.27
CA SER A 294 5.99 -37.88 0.85
C SER A 294 6.84 -39.13 0.61
N SER A 295 6.80 -39.64 -0.63
CA SER A 295 7.66 -40.73 -1.09
C SER A 295 9.03 -40.18 -1.46
N GLY A 296 10.06 -40.58 -0.71
CA GLY A 296 11.45 -40.13 -0.92
C GLY A 296 12.05 -40.61 -2.21
N ASN A 297 11.62 -41.77 -2.70
CA ASN A 297 12.04 -42.29 -4.01
C ASN A 297 11.06 -41.93 -5.15
N GLY A 298 9.97 -41.19 -4.86
CA GLY A 298 8.96 -40.83 -5.86
C GLY A 298 8.18 -42.03 -6.42
N VAL A 299 8.09 -43.13 -5.66
CA VAL A 299 7.48 -44.41 -6.07
C VAL A 299 6.03 -44.56 -5.63
N GLY A 300 5.41 -43.50 -5.09
CA GLY A 300 3.99 -43.49 -4.74
C GLY A 300 3.56 -42.23 -4.02
N SER A 301 2.40 -42.27 -3.37
CA SER A 301 1.84 -41.14 -2.62
C SER A 301 1.24 -41.59 -1.29
N TYR A 302 1.36 -40.74 -0.27
CA TYR A 302 0.82 -40.98 1.07
C TYR A 302 -0.45 -40.18 1.31
N LEU A 303 -1.43 -40.80 1.96
CA LEU A 303 -2.71 -40.19 2.33
C LEU A 303 -3.04 -40.48 3.81
N PRO A 304 -3.25 -39.46 4.65
CA PRO A 304 -3.11 -38.03 4.34
C PRO A 304 -1.65 -37.65 4.07
N SER A 305 -1.44 -36.62 3.25
CA SER A 305 -0.09 -36.10 2.96
C SER A 305 0.40 -35.10 4.01
N ILE A 306 -0.44 -34.79 5.00
CA ILE A 306 -0.11 -33.89 6.12
C ILE A 306 -0.74 -34.46 7.39
N ILE A 307 0.03 -34.51 8.48
CA ILE A 307 -0.44 -34.85 9.82
C ILE A 307 0.02 -33.80 10.82
N THR A 308 -0.75 -33.59 11.89
CA THR A 308 -0.36 -32.70 13.00
C THR A 308 -0.35 -33.49 14.30
N ILE A 309 0.76 -33.39 15.04
CA ILE A 309 0.96 -34.06 16.33
C ILE A 309 1.05 -32.99 17.42
N PRO A 310 0.17 -32.99 18.44
CA PRO A 310 0.25 -32.05 19.56
C PRO A 310 1.59 -32.12 20.32
N ALA A 311 1.90 -31.08 21.09
CA ALA A 311 3.06 -31.07 21.99
C ALA A 311 3.01 -32.23 22.99
N GLY A 312 4.09 -33.00 23.14
CA GLY A 312 4.12 -34.20 23.98
C GLY A 312 3.14 -35.32 23.55
N GLY A 313 2.51 -35.18 22.39
CA GLY A 313 1.47 -36.08 21.89
C GLY A 313 2.00 -37.21 21.01
N SER A 314 1.10 -38.04 20.50
CA SER A 314 1.44 -39.06 19.51
C SER A 314 0.42 -39.13 18.38
N TYR A 315 0.86 -39.62 17.23
CA TYR A 315 0.01 -39.97 16.10
C TYR A 315 0.00 -41.49 15.95
N ASP A 316 -1.10 -42.11 16.38
CA ASP A 316 -1.33 -43.55 16.21
C ASP A 316 -2.00 -43.82 14.86
N MET A 317 -1.27 -44.50 13.98
CA MET A 317 -1.72 -44.82 12.61
C MET A 317 -2.77 -45.93 12.57
N ASN A 318 -3.00 -46.65 13.66
CA ASN A 318 -4.12 -47.60 13.77
C ASN A 318 -5.44 -46.89 14.04
N ALA A 319 -5.39 -45.78 14.80
CA ALA A 319 -6.55 -44.95 15.07
C ALA A 319 -6.80 -43.92 13.97
N ASN A 320 -5.73 -43.42 13.32
CA ASN A 320 -5.76 -42.43 12.26
C ASN A 320 -4.99 -42.97 11.03
N PRO A 321 -5.68 -43.64 10.10
CA PRO A 321 -5.02 -44.37 9.02
C PRO A 321 -4.11 -43.50 8.14
N LEU A 322 -2.86 -43.96 7.96
CA LEU A 322 -1.94 -43.45 6.95
C LEU A 322 -1.74 -44.52 5.89
N THR A 323 -2.01 -44.18 4.64
CA THR A 323 -2.01 -45.11 3.51
C THR A 323 -0.97 -44.73 2.48
N PHE A 324 -0.29 -45.71 1.90
CA PHE A 324 0.64 -45.55 0.78
C PHE A 324 0.11 -46.21 -0.49
N TYR A 325 -0.03 -45.42 -1.55
CA TYR A 325 -0.44 -45.87 -2.88
C TYR A 325 0.80 -45.94 -3.79
N PRO A 326 1.32 -47.15 -4.10
CA PRO A 326 2.47 -47.30 -4.98
C PRO A 326 2.12 -46.96 -6.44
N ASN A 327 3.07 -46.41 -7.18
CA ASN A 327 2.97 -46.22 -8.63
C ASN A 327 3.72 -47.33 -9.40
N VAL A 328 3.73 -47.24 -10.73
CA VAL A 328 4.36 -48.25 -11.60
C VAL A 328 5.88 -48.44 -11.38
N ASN A 329 6.54 -47.49 -10.72
CA ASN A 329 7.98 -47.54 -10.42
C ASN A 329 8.29 -48.19 -9.05
N TYR A 330 7.28 -48.59 -8.29
CA TYR A 330 7.48 -49.24 -6.99
C TYR A 330 8.09 -50.63 -7.15
N SER A 331 9.33 -50.80 -6.65
CA SER A 331 10.12 -52.04 -6.77
C SER A 331 10.15 -52.87 -5.48
N GLY A 332 9.24 -52.58 -4.54
CA GLY A 332 9.11 -53.29 -3.27
C GLY A 332 9.70 -52.58 -2.07
N TRP A 333 10.18 -51.34 -2.19
CA TRP A 333 10.60 -50.53 -1.05
C TRP A 333 10.43 -49.03 -1.35
N ASP A 334 10.29 -48.22 -0.29
CA ASP A 334 10.27 -46.75 -0.36
C ASP A 334 10.94 -46.14 0.88
N GLU A 335 11.22 -44.85 0.81
CA GLU A 335 11.59 -44.02 1.96
C GLU A 335 10.42 -43.09 2.29
N ILE A 336 9.77 -43.27 3.44
CA ILE A 336 8.75 -42.33 3.90
C ILE A 336 9.47 -41.08 4.41
N LEU A 337 9.23 -39.94 3.77
CA LEU A 337 9.75 -38.65 4.19
C LEU A 337 8.69 -37.90 5.00
N PHE A 338 9.00 -37.62 6.27
CA PHE A 338 8.25 -36.66 7.07
C PHE A 338 9.05 -35.35 7.13
N ILE A 339 8.42 -34.23 6.75
CA ILE A 339 9.11 -32.94 6.62
C ILE A 339 8.31 -31.85 7.35
N ASN A 340 8.98 -31.06 8.17
CA ASN A 340 8.45 -29.80 8.70
C ASN A 340 9.53 -28.72 8.67
N GLY A 341 9.56 -27.93 7.58
CA GLY A 341 10.59 -26.92 7.37
C GLY A 341 11.99 -27.51 7.44
N GLU A 342 12.63 -27.38 8.60
CA GLU A 342 14.01 -27.78 8.89
C GLU A 342 14.16 -29.19 9.49
N CYS A 343 13.10 -29.83 10.02
CA CYS A 343 13.18 -31.25 10.41
C CYS A 343 12.85 -32.15 9.21
N LYS A 344 13.73 -33.12 8.92
CA LYS A 344 13.50 -34.21 7.96
C LYS A 344 13.67 -35.56 8.65
N PHE A 345 12.69 -36.44 8.49
CA PHE A 345 12.73 -37.82 8.99
C PHE A 345 12.55 -38.76 7.82
N VAL A 346 13.34 -39.84 7.81
CA VAL A 346 13.31 -40.84 6.76
C VAL A 346 13.09 -42.20 7.38
N VAL A 347 12.00 -42.86 6.99
CA VAL A 347 11.75 -44.25 7.38
C VAL A 347 11.88 -45.13 6.15
N LYS A 348 12.90 -46.00 6.14
CA LYS A 348 13.09 -46.99 5.07
C LYS A 348 12.09 -48.12 5.26
N VAL A 349 11.12 -48.24 4.37
CA VAL A 349 10.12 -49.30 4.40
C VAL A 349 10.38 -50.28 3.27
N ASP A 350 10.70 -51.53 3.61
CA ASP A 350 10.79 -52.65 2.67
C ASP A 350 9.44 -53.37 2.66
N GLY A 351 8.72 -53.25 1.55
CA GLY A 351 7.39 -53.82 1.31
C GLY A 351 7.43 -54.96 0.30
N LYS A 352 8.49 -55.78 0.29
CA LYS A 352 8.47 -57.08 -0.41
C LYS A 352 7.11 -57.75 -0.17
N LEU A 353 6.49 -58.28 -1.23
CA LEU A 353 5.17 -58.94 -1.25
C LEU A 353 5.06 -60.19 -0.35
N VAL A 354 6.01 -60.40 0.56
CA VAL A 354 6.03 -61.43 1.58
C VAL A 354 5.83 -60.72 2.93
N LYS A 355 4.70 -61.00 3.59
CA LYS A 355 4.37 -60.56 4.97
C LYS A 355 5.60 -60.66 5.89
N GLN A 356 6.28 -59.56 6.16
CA GLN A 356 7.29 -59.48 7.20
C GLN A 356 7.03 -58.26 8.07
N GLN A 357 6.80 -58.52 9.36
CA GLN A 357 6.94 -57.51 10.41
C GLN A 357 8.44 -57.25 10.61
N ARG A 358 8.88 -56.03 10.33
CA ARG A 358 10.20 -55.53 10.71
C ARG A 358 10.02 -54.24 11.50
N THR A 359 10.57 -54.21 12.70
CA THR A 359 10.74 -52.99 13.49
C THR A 359 11.87 -52.18 12.85
N LEU A 360 11.62 -50.90 12.58
CA LEU A 360 12.54 -50.01 11.88
C LEU A 360 12.93 -48.86 12.80
N GLU A 361 14.20 -48.80 13.19
CA GLU A 361 14.72 -47.71 14.01
C GLU A 361 14.80 -46.41 13.21
N VAL A 362 14.33 -45.33 13.83
CA VAL A 362 14.38 -43.98 13.27
C VAL A 362 15.72 -43.35 13.61
N THR A 363 16.57 -43.17 12.61
CA THR A 363 17.77 -42.33 12.73
C THR A 363 17.43 -40.88 12.38
N SER A 364 17.54 -39.99 13.37
CA SER A 364 17.45 -38.54 13.18
C SER A 364 18.81 -37.99 12.69
N GLU A 365 18.84 -37.37 11.50
CA GLU A 365 19.94 -36.50 11.11
C GLU A 365 19.41 -35.07 10.91
N SER A 366 19.98 -34.12 11.65
CA SER A 366 19.83 -32.70 11.35
C SER A 366 20.53 -32.42 10.02
N SER A 367 19.86 -31.76 9.08
CA SER A 367 20.48 -31.36 7.80
C SER A 367 21.39 -30.14 7.90
N LEU A 368 21.80 -29.72 9.10
CA LEU A 368 22.76 -28.64 9.31
C LEU A 368 24.10 -29.22 9.79
N LYS A 369 25.10 -29.15 8.90
CA LYS A 369 26.52 -29.29 9.21
C LYS A 369 27.11 -27.93 9.54
#